data_AF-A0A926ABB6-F1
#
_entry.id   AF-A0A926ABB6-F1
#
_cell.length_a   1.000
_cell.length_b   1.000
_cell.length_c   1.000
_cell.angle_alpha   90.00
_cell.angle_beta   90.00
_cell.angle_gamma   90.00
#
_symmetry.space_group_name_H-M   'P 1'
#
loop_
_entity.id
_entity.type
_entity.pdbx_description
1 polymer ?
#
loop_
_entity_poly.entity_id
_entity_poly.type
_entity_poly.pdbx_seq_one_letter_code
_entity_poly.pdbx_strand_id
1 'polypeptide(L)'
;MMSPGRFSESLPAIESVGAGQSIDSCLSSAEWFCVRTHPKREHLAAVQLRHDPDLAVFLPRIRYRRPTRQGPVWTTEALFPNYLFARFDLALCLRRVRHARGVREVVHFGDKWPTVPASTIRELQRLMGTEELRVIPADFSPGDQVQIAERA
;
A
#
# COMPACT_ATOMS: atom_id res chain seq x y z
N MET A 1 24.48 46.45 51.96
CA MET A 1 24.27 46.54 50.50
C MET A 1 23.36 45.39 50.08
N MET A 2 22.25 45.74 49.42
CA MET A 2 21.36 44.91 48.58
C MET A 2 20.54 43.77 49.24
N SER A 3 19.27 44.07 49.53
CA SER A 3 18.10 43.20 49.24
C SER A 3 17.69 43.38 47.75
N PRO A 4 16.59 42.79 47.22
CA PRO A 4 15.81 41.56 47.49
C PRO A 4 15.77 40.67 46.20
N GLY A 5 15.26 39.43 46.14
CA GLY A 5 13.90 38.96 46.40
C GLY A 5 12.97 39.13 45.17
N ARG A 6 12.47 37.99 44.67
CA ARG A 6 11.21 37.80 43.92
C ARG A 6 11.13 38.40 42.51
N PHE A 7 11.60 37.65 41.50
CA PHE A 7 11.11 37.80 40.13
C PHE A 7 9.67 37.26 40.07
N SER A 8 8.75 38.19 39.82
CA SER A 8 7.35 37.93 39.54
C SER A 8 7.20 37.81 38.02
N GLU A 9 7.32 36.59 37.49
CA GLU A 9 6.90 36.32 36.12
C GLU A 9 5.37 36.20 36.11
N SER A 10 4.77 37.32 35.72
CA SER A 10 3.35 37.41 35.37
C SER A 10 3.21 36.88 33.95
N LEU A 11 2.85 35.59 33.81
CA LEU A 11 2.43 35.05 32.52
C LEU A 11 0.96 35.45 32.29
N PRO A 12 0.62 36.13 31.19
CA PRO A 12 -0.78 36.31 30.85
C PRO A 12 -1.36 34.96 30.43
N ALA A 13 -2.57 34.70 30.93
CA ALA A 13 -3.44 33.63 30.46
C ALA A 13 -3.63 33.75 28.95
N ILE A 14 -3.24 32.72 28.20
CA ILE A 14 -3.63 32.55 26.81
C ILE A 14 -4.85 31.63 26.83
N GLU A 15 -6.01 32.21 27.09
CA GLU A 15 -7.29 31.58 26.82
C GLU A 15 -7.84 32.05 25.47
N SER A 16 -8.66 31.15 24.91
CA SER A 16 -9.51 31.25 23.72
C SER A 16 -8.82 31.09 22.37
N VAL A 17 -8.81 29.88 21.79
CA VAL A 17 -9.97 29.18 21.19
C VAL A 17 -10.55 29.97 20.03
N GLY A 18 -10.36 29.45 18.81
CA GLY A 18 -11.11 29.90 17.64
C GLY A 18 -10.57 29.37 16.32
N ALA A 19 -11.35 28.48 15.69
CA ALA A 19 -11.22 27.96 14.33
C ALA A 19 -10.42 26.65 14.14
N GLY A 20 -10.99 25.58 14.70
CA GLY A 20 -10.98 24.28 14.02
C GLY A 20 -11.73 24.35 12.69
N GLN A 21 -11.20 23.59 11.71
CA GLN A 21 -11.61 23.30 10.32
C GLN A 21 -10.36 23.53 9.44
N SER A 22 -9.63 22.56 8.90
CA SER A 22 -9.98 21.21 8.48
C SER A 22 -8.69 20.40 8.35
N ILE A 23 -8.39 19.50 9.29
CA ILE A 23 -7.30 18.52 9.11
C ILE A 23 -7.90 17.10 8.97
N ASP A 24 -9.13 16.91 9.45
CA ASP A 24 -9.85 15.64 9.41
C ASP A 24 -10.77 15.47 8.18
N SER A 25 -11.01 16.54 7.39
CA SER A 25 -11.92 16.48 6.23
C SER A 25 -11.30 15.82 4.98
N CYS A 26 -9.97 15.69 4.93
CA CYS A 26 -9.25 15.14 3.76
C CYS A 26 -9.30 13.60 3.70
N LEU A 27 -9.51 12.93 4.84
CA LEU A 27 -9.56 11.47 4.92
C LEU A 27 -10.91 10.88 4.47
N SER A 28 -11.95 11.72 4.33
CA SER A 28 -13.30 11.28 3.95
C SER A 28 -13.43 10.92 2.47
N SER A 29 -12.51 11.35 1.59
CA SER A 29 -12.58 11.12 0.14
C SER A 29 -11.52 10.13 -0.38
N ALA A 30 -10.77 9.48 0.50
CA ALA A 30 -9.73 8.56 0.10
C ALA A 30 -10.31 7.19 -0.32
N GLU A 31 -10.19 6.87 -1.59
CA GLU A 31 -10.66 5.61 -2.17
C GLU A 31 -9.48 4.74 -2.60
N TRP A 32 -9.72 3.43 -2.74
CA TRP A 32 -8.72 2.51 -3.25
C TRP A 32 -8.71 2.53 -4.76
N PHE A 33 -7.53 2.63 -5.35
CA PHE A 33 -7.32 2.58 -6.79
C PHE A 33 -6.35 1.46 -7.14
N CYS A 34 -6.50 0.93 -8.35
CA CYS A 34 -5.53 0.01 -8.93
C CYS A 34 -4.43 0.80 -9.63
N VAL A 35 -3.18 0.49 -9.31
CA VAL A 35 -2.00 1.15 -9.87
C VAL A 35 -1.20 0.12 -10.67
N ARG A 36 -0.93 0.45 -11.93
CA ARG A 36 -0.09 -0.36 -12.81
C ARG A 36 1.35 0.07 -12.66
N THR A 37 2.24 -0.88 -12.41
CA THR A 37 3.68 -0.66 -12.29
C THR A 37 4.42 -1.04 -13.56
N HIS A 38 5.70 -0.70 -13.61
CA HIS A 38 6.60 -1.33 -14.57
C HIS A 38 6.81 -2.81 -14.23
N PRO A 39 7.10 -3.66 -15.24
CA PRO A 39 7.33 -5.09 -15.01
C PRO A 39 8.44 -5.36 -14.00
N LYS A 40 8.16 -6.25 -13.04
CA LYS A 40 9.08 -6.67 -11.96
C LYS A 40 9.51 -5.52 -11.02
N ARG A 41 8.84 -4.37 -11.07
CA ARG A 41 9.13 -3.20 -10.21
C ARG A 41 8.02 -2.91 -9.20
N GLU A 42 7.13 -3.85 -8.97
CA GLU A 42 6.00 -3.75 -8.03
C GLU A 42 6.49 -3.42 -6.63
N HIS A 43 7.52 -4.13 -6.14
CA HIS A 43 8.09 -3.88 -4.81
C HIS A 43 8.69 -2.48 -4.69
N LEU A 44 9.42 -2.01 -5.71
CA LEU A 44 10.00 -0.67 -5.72
C LEU A 44 8.92 0.42 -5.73
N ALA A 45 7.87 0.23 -6.53
CA ALA A 45 6.73 1.13 -6.56
C ALA A 45 6.02 1.17 -5.20
N ALA A 46 5.81 0.01 -4.56
CA ALA A 46 5.19 -0.06 -3.26
C ALA A 46 6.02 0.65 -2.17
N VAL A 47 7.34 0.44 -2.15
CA VAL A 47 8.24 1.16 -1.22
C VAL A 47 8.17 2.67 -1.47
N GLN A 48 8.26 3.11 -2.73
CA GLN A 48 8.20 4.53 -3.07
C GLN A 48 6.90 5.18 -2.63
N LEU A 49 5.76 4.53 -2.89
CA LEU A 49 4.44 5.05 -2.54
C LEU A 49 4.20 5.06 -1.02
N ARG A 50 4.79 4.11 -0.27
CA ARG A 50 4.71 4.05 1.20
C ARG A 50 5.48 5.15 1.91
N HIS A 51 6.40 5.84 1.22
CA HIS A 51 7.09 7.00 1.80
C HIS A 51 6.16 8.22 1.96
N ASP A 52 5.02 8.25 1.27
CA ASP A 52 4.06 9.33 1.37
C ASP A 52 3.01 8.98 2.45
N PRO A 53 2.88 9.79 3.52
CA PRO A 53 1.96 9.52 4.61
C PRO A 53 0.48 9.62 4.21
N ASP A 54 0.17 10.28 3.09
CA ASP A 54 -1.20 10.42 2.58
C ASP A 54 -1.69 9.18 1.82
N LEU A 55 -0.82 8.16 1.66
CA LEU A 55 -1.06 6.98 0.85
C LEU A 55 -1.01 5.70 1.70
N ALA A 56 -2.05 4.88 1.59
CA ALA A 56 -1.99 3.50 2.05
C ALA A 56 -1.73 2.58 0.85
N VAL A 57 -0.77 1.65 0.96
CA VAL A 57 -0.35 0.81 -0.18
C VAL A 57 -0.45 -0.66 0.19
N PHE A 58 -1.13 -1.42 -0.64
CA PHE A 58 -1.31 -2.86 -0.51
C PHE A 58 -0.77 -3.56 -1.76
N LEU A 59 0.24 -4.42 -1.58
CA LEU A 59 0.82 -5.24 -2.65
C LEU A 59 0.74 -6.72 -2.27
N PRO A 60 -0.31 -7.45 -2.73
CA PRO A 60 -0.41 -8.88 -2.45
C PRO A 60 0.67 -9.66 -3.19
N ARG A 61 1.40 -10.50 -2.47
CA ARG A 61 2.51 -11.32 -2.96
C ARG A 61 2.31 -12.78 -2.61
N ILE A 62 2.84 -13.65 -3.44
CA ILE A 62 2.87 -15.09 -3.21
C ILE A 62 4.29 -15.62 -3.25
N ARG A 63 4.58 -16.61 -2.41
CA ARG A 63 5.85 -17.35 -2.43
C ARG A 63 5.58 -18.82 -2.72
N TYR A 64 6.16 -19.34 -3.79
CA TYR A 64 5.96 -20.72 -4.24
C TYR A 64 7.28 -21.34 -4.72
N ARG A 65 7.33 -22.68 -4.78
CA ARG A 65 8.47 -23.39 -5.38
C ARG A 65 8.28 -23.46 -6.88
N ARG A 66 9.12 -22.76 -7.63
CA ARG A 66 9.15 -22.82 -9.08
C ARG A 66 10.12 -23.91 -9.53
N PRO A 67 9.71 -24.86 -10.39
CA PRO A 67 10.64 -25.79 -10.99
C PRO A 67 11.58 -25.04 -11.95
N THR A 68 12.89 -25.25 -11.81
CA THR A 68 13.91 -24.68 -12.70
C THR A 68 14.84 -25.78 -13.20
N ARG A 69 15.66 -25.50 -14.24
CA ARG A 69 16.63 -26.45 -14.79
C ARG A 69 17.64 -26.98 -13.75
N GLN A 70 17.91 -26.20 -12.71
CA GLN A 70 18.87 -26.52 -11.64
C GLN A 70 18.20 -27.06 -10.36
N GLY A 71 16.87 -27.23 -10.37
CA GLY A 71 16.09 -27.69 -9.21
C GLY A 71 14.97 -26.71 -8.80
N PRO A 72 14.10 -27.09 -7.85
CA PRO A 72 13.02 -26.22 -7.39
C PRO A 72 13.55 -25.06 -6.55
N VAL A 73 13.28 -23.83 -6.97
CA VAL A 73 13.72 -22.59 -6.28
C VAL A 73 12.52 -21.86 -5.70
N TRP A 74 12.63 -21.38 -4.47
CA TRP A 74 11.63 -20.51 -3.86
C TRP A 74 11.61 -19.15 -4.57
N THR A 75 10.46 -18.80 -5.14
CA THR A 75 10.26 -17.54 -5.85
C THR A 75 9.13 -16.77 -5.20
N THR A 76 9.34 -15.46 -4.98
CA THR A 76 8.31 -14.55 -4.49
C THR A 76 7.91 -13.59 -5.59
N GLU A 77 6.64 -13.59 -5.98
CA GLU A 77 6.09 -12.75 -7.05
C GLU A 77 4.85 -12.00 -6.56
N ALA A 78 4.48 -10.92 -7.25
CA ALA A 78 3.20 -10.26 -7.01
C ALA A 78 2.06 -11.19 -7.44
N LEU A 79 0.99 -11.26 -6.63
CA LEU A 79 -0.20 -12.05 -6.96
C LEU A 79 -0.86 -11.56 -8.25
N PHE A 80 -0.83 -10.24 -8.47
CA PHE A 80 -1.28 -9.59 -9.69
C PHE A 80 -0.06 -8.97 -10.39
N PRO A 81 0.47 -9.60 -11.45
CA PRO A 81 1.66 -9.09 -12.14
C PRO A 81 1.46 -7.66 -12.62
N ASN A 82 2.43 -6.77 -12.33
CA ASN A 82 2.40 -5.35 -12.68
C ASN A 82 1.29 -4.52 -12.00
N TYR A 83 0.62 -5.03 -10.97
CA TYR A 83 -0.44 -4.29 -10.28
C TYR A 83 -0.23 -4.24 -8.78
N LEU A 84 -0.60 -3.10 -8.20
CA LEU A 84 -0.71 -2.89 -6.75
C LEU A 84 -1.95 -2.03 -6.45
N PHE A 85 -2.36 -1.99 -5.19
CA PHE A 85 -3.49 -1.17 -4.75
C PHE A 85 -2.98 -0.04 -3.86
N ALA A 86 -3.53 1.16 -4.06
CA ALA A 86 -3.22 2.31 -3.23
C ALA A 86 -4.49 3.07 -2.85
N ARG A 87 -4.61 3.48 -1.60
CA ARG A 87 -5.69 4.31 -1.08
C ARG A 87 -5.21 5.75 -0.97
N PHE A 88 -5.87 6.67 -1.64
CA PHE A 88 -5.53 8.09 -1.63
C PHE A 88 -6.70 8.95 -2.11
N ASP A 89 -6.63 10.25 -1.87
CA ASP A 89 -7.52 11.23 -2.50
C ASP A 89 -7.10 11.46 -3.97
N LEU A 90 -8.00 11.14 -4.90
CA LEU A 90 -7.72 11.22 -6.33
C LEU A 90 -7.36 12.65 -6.78
N ALA A 91 -8.04 13.67 -6.28
CA ALA A 91 -7.83 15.05 -6.69
C ALA A 91 -6.45 15.58 -6.21
N LEU A 92 -6.04 15.17 -5.01
CA LEU A 92 -4.80 15.65 -4.40
C LEU A 92 -3.56 14.83 -4.80
N CYS A 93 -3.70 13.51 -4.90
CA CYS A 93 -2.56 12.60 -4.97
C CYS A 93 -2.32 11.99 -6.35
N LEU A 94 -3.27 12.07 -7.30
CA LEU A 94 -3.14 11.39 -8.61
C LEU A 94 -1.85 11.74 -9.34
N ARG A 95 -1.46 13.03 -9.36
CA ARG A 95 -0.22 13.46 -10.02
C ARG A 95 1.02 12.89 -9.33
N ARG A 96 1.05 12.90 -7.98
CA ARG A 96 2.15 12.33 -7.18
C ARG A 96 2.31 10.84 -7.45
N VAL A 97 1.21 10.08 -7.41
CA VAL A 97 1.20 8.63 -7.64
C VAL A 97 1.66 8.30 -9.06
N ARG A 98 1.17 9.01 -10.07
CA ARG A 98 1.56 8.80 -11.48
C ARG A 98 3.04 9.04 -11.74
N HIS A 99 3.67 9.98 -11.03
CA HIS A 99 5.09 10.28 -11.17
C HIS A 99 5.99 9.52 -10.18
N ALA A 100 5.42 8.64 -9.35
CA ALA A 100 6.19 7.82 -8.43
C ALA A 100 7.07 6.82 -9.20
N ARG A 101 8.30 6.60 -8.70
CA ARG A 101 9.24 5.66 -9.30
C ARG A 101 8.65 4.25 -9.31
N GLY A 102 8.66 3.62 -10.48
CA GLY A 102 8.14 2.26 -10.66
C GLY A 102 6.64 2.18 -10.97
N VAL A 103 5.91 3.29 -10.86
CA VAL A 103 4.53 3.40 -11.34
C VAL A 103 4.53 3.72 -12.83
N ARG A 104 3.70 3.01 -13.59
CA ARG A 104 3.45 3.29 -15.00
C ARG A 104 2.24 4.19 -15.16
N GLU A 105 1.14 3.85 -14.48
CA GLU A 105 -0.09 4.65 -14.44
C GLU A 105 -1.02 4.19 -13.31
N VAL A 106 -1.99 5.03 -12.95
CA VAL A 106 -3.17 4.58 -12.20
C VAL A 106 -4.19 4.09 -13.23
N VAL A 107 -4.74 2.89 -13.04
CA VAL A 107 -5.70 2.28 -13.98
C VAL A 107 -6.89 3.22 -14.15
N HIS A 108 -7.25 3.46 -15.41
CA HIS A 108 -8.37 4.34 -15.77
C HIS A 108 -9.03 3.86 -17.07
N PHE A 109 -10.29 4.23 -17.24
CA PHE A 109 -11.09 3.96 -18.43
C PHE A 109 -11.55 5.29 -19.02
N GLY A 110 -10.84 5.77 -20.05
CA GLY A 110 -11.01 7.14 -20.53
C GLY A 110 -10.71 8.14 -19.40
N ASP A 111 -11.69 8.98 -19.06
CA ASP A 111 -11.56 10.01 -18.02
C ASP A 111 -12.04 9.54 -16.64
N LYS A 112 -12.27 8.24 -16.44
CA LYS A 112 -12.76 7.68 -15.16
C LYS A 112 -11.71 6.77 -14.51
N TRP A 113 -11.46 6.99 -13.22
CA TRP A 113 -10.63 6.11 -12.40
C TRP A 113 -11.54 5.17 -11.59
N PRO A 114 -11.59 3.87 -11.92
CA PRO A 114 -12.39 2.91 -11.19
C PRO A 114 -11.85 2.75 -9.77
N THR A 115 -12.75 2.76 -8.80
CA THR A 115 -12.41 2.54 -7.39
C THR A 115 -12.59 1.07 -7.06
N VAL A 116 -11.71 0.55 -6.20
CA VAL A 116 -11.79 -0.80 -5.66
C VAL A 116 -12.53 -0.73 -4.33
N PRO A 117 -13.59 -1.52 -4.12
CA PRO A 117 -14.28 -1.51 -2.83
C PRO A 117 -13.33 -1.86 -1.69
N ALA A 118 -13.39 -1.09 -0.60
CA ALA A 118 -12.57 -1.36 0.58
C ALA A 118 -12.87 -2.73 1.20
N SER A 119 -14.05 -3.31 0.96
CA SER A 119 -14.40 -4.69 1.35
C SER A 119 -13.53 -5.72 0.63
N THR A 120 -13.34 -5.56 -0.69
CA THR A 120 -12.51 -6.45 -1.51
C THR A 120 -11.04 -6.40 -1.06
N ILE A 121 -10.50 -5.21 -0.80
CA ILE A 121 -9.13 -5.08 -0.30
C ILE A 121 -8.98 -5.74 1.08
N ARG A 122 -9.93 -5.54 1.99
CA ARG A 122 -9.92 -6.20 3.31
C ARG A 122 -10.02 -7.71 3.23
N GLU A 123 -10.78 -8.23 2.27
CA GLU A 123 -10.85 -9.67 2.01
C GLU A 123 -9.52 -10.22 1.49
N LEU A 124 -8.91 -9.55 0.50
CA LEU A 124 -7.58 -9.92 0.02
C LEU A 124 -6.53 -9.87 1.14
N GLN A 125 -6.55 -8.84 1.98
CA GLN A 125 -5.66 -8.73 3.15
C GLN A 125 -5.84 -9.91 4.11
N ARG A 126 -7.09 -10.30 4.41
CA ARG A 126 -7.38 -11.49 5.25
C ARG A 126 -6.84 -12.78 4.62
N LEU A 127 -6.96 -12.93 3.31
CA LEU A 127 -6.46 -14.10 2.59
C LEU A 127 -4.93 -14.15 2.49
N MET A 128 -4.25 -13.00 2.50
CA MET A 128 -2.79 -12.90 2.39
C MET A 128 -2.08 -13.00 3.75
N GLY A 129 -2.72 -12.56 4.84
CA GLY A 129 -2.10 -12.49 6.16
C GLY A 129 -1.31 -11.20 6.40
N THR A 130 -0.55 -11.17 7.49
CA THR A 130 0.01 -9.95 8.10
C THR A 130 1.07 -9.23 7.26
N GLU A 131 1.78 -9.94 6.38
CA GLU A 131 2.89 -9.39 5.57
C GLU A 131 2.53 -9.16 4.10
N GLU A 132 1.23 -9.21 3.76
CA GLU A 132 0.78 -9.20 2.35
C GLU A 132 1.39 -10.33 1.52
N LEU A 133 1.93 -11.38 2.18
CA LEU A 133 2.67 -12.48 1.57
C LEU A 133 2.03 -13.81 1.94
N ARG A 134 1.53 -14.52 0.93
CA ARG A 134 1.02 -15.89 1.10
C ARG A 134 2.01 -16.92 0.58
N VAL A 135 2.41 -17.86 1.43
CA VAL A 135 3.25 -18.99 1.04
C VAL A 135 2.35 -20.12 0.53
N ILE A 136 2.61 -20.58 -0.69
CA ILE A 136 1.94 -21.74 -1.28
C ILE A 136 2.77 -22.98 -0.90
N PRO A 137 2.21 -23.93 -0.13
CA PRO A 137 2.91 -25.16 0.20
C PRO A 137 3.17 -25.96 -1.08
N ALA A 138 4.32 -26.63 -1.13
CA ALA A 138 4.74 -27.43 -2.27
C ALA A 138 4.35 -28.91 -2.13
N ASP A 139 3.77 -29.27 -1.00
CA ASP A 139 3.42 -30.64 -0.66
C ASP A 139 2.00 -30.92 -1.13
N PHE A 140 1.85 -31.91 -2.00
CA PHE A 140 0.56 -32.41 -2.45
C PHE A 140 0.08 -33.51 -1.49
N SER A 141 -1.19 -33.48 -1.12
CA SER A 141 -1.82 -34.51 -0.31
C SER A 141 -2.57 -35.52 -1.19
N PRO A 142 -2.69 -36.80 -0.78
CA PRO A 142 -3.54 -37.75 -1.48
C PRO A 142 -4.97 -37.24 -1.58
N GLY A 143 -5.51 -37.13 -2.79
CA GLY A 143 -6.83 -36.53 -3.08
C GLY A 143 -6.76 -35.17 -3.76
N ASP A 144 -5.59 -34.54 -3.82
CA ASP A 144 -5.40 -33.29 -4.58
C ASP A 144 -5.47 -33.55 -6.08
N GLN A 145 -6.21 -32.70 -6.80
CA GLN A 145 -6.18 -32.69 -8.25
C GLN A 145 -4.88 -32.02 -8.72
N VAL A 146 -4.04 -32.77 -9.41
CA VAL A 146 -2.77 -32.30 -9.98
C VAL A 146 -2.78 -32.43 -11.49
N GLN A 147 -2.08 -31.52 -12.15
CA GLN A 147 -1.84 -31.58 -13.59
C GLN A 147 -0.39 -31.99 -13.84
N ILE A 148 -0.18 -33.00 -14.69
CA ILE A 148 1.16 -33.42 -15.11
C ILE A 148 1.70 -32.33 -16.06
N ALA A 149 2.74 -31.61 -15.61
CA ALA A 149 3.45 -30.67 -16.46
C ALA A 149 4.47 -31.45 -17.31
N GLU A 150 4.31 -31.44 -18.64
CA GLU A 150 5.32 -31.96 -19.55
C GLU A 150 6.58 -31.07 -19.54
N ARG A 151 7.73 -31.71 -19.71
CA ARG A 151 9.03 -31.04 -19.70
C ARG A 151 9.29 -30.45 -21.09
N ALA A 152 9.39 -29.12 -21.18
CA ALA A 152 9.86 -28.43 -22.38
C ALA A 152 11.37 -28.61 -22.60
#